data_AF-A0A453H2M0-F1
#
_entry.id   AF-A0A453H2M0-F1
#
_cell.length_a   1.000
_cell.length_b   1.000
_cell.length_c   1.000
_cell.angle_alpha   90.00
_cell.angle_beta   90.00
_cell.angle_gamma   90.00
#
_symmetry.space_group_name_H-M   'P 1'
#
loop_
_entity.id
_entity.type
_entity.pdbx_description
1 polymer ?
#
loop_
_entity_poly.entity_id
_entity_poly.type
_entity_poly.pdbx_seq_one_letter_code
_entity_poly.pdbx_strand_id
1 'polypeptide(L)'
;YTPISRSFFSKSFGHGGDIGSGVECWRGYYQSLRPTQMGLSLNIDISATAFYKAQPVMDFALEYLNIRGDAPRRLFDQDRLKLKKALKGVRVVATHRPDISIRYKITGITSAPLNELTFDLDGTRVSVVQYFKRQYDYSLKYVQWPCLQAGSDSRPTYLPMEVCNILGGQRYSRKLNERQVTNILRLACERPDKREGSIVEVINRNNYGIDDNAKEFGIKVMNQLALVDARVLPPPRLKYHQSGREQICNPSVGQWNMNNKRMINGGSIRHWACVSFGSRLQWNDVSVFCNYLVGTCNNMGMQVSETPCVDIVQARQGNLEAVKNIYRQSAQVLAQQGLEGQNLELLFVVLPDGPNASDCYGRVKRLCEIELGLITQCCLPKHVQRAGTQYLQNMALKINVKVGGRNTVLENALLRRIPLLTDKPTIIFGADVTHPSPGEDVSPSIAAVVASMDWPEVSKYTCLVSSQGHREEIIADLFTEVKDPQKGVIYGGMIR
;
A
#
# COMPACT_ATOMS: atom_id res chain seq x y z
N TYR A 1 22.54 -9.80 -17.11
CA TYR A 1 21.44 -9.47 -16.17
C TYR A 1 20.62 -8.31 -16.71
N THR A 2 19.39 -8.11 -16.23
CA THR A 2 18.64 -6.86 -16.45
C THR A 2 18.90 -5.90 -15.28
N PRO A 3 19.64 -4.80 -15.49
CA PRO A 3 19.90 -3.83 -14.44
C PRO A 3 18.67 -2.96 -14.17
N ILE A 4 18.33 -2.77 -12.89
CA ILE A 4 17.30 -1.85 -12.42
C ILE A 4 17.87 -1.11 -11.22
N SER A 5 18.26 0.16 -11.42
CA SER A 5 18.98 0.94 -10.41
C SER A 5 20.23 0.18 -9.94
N ARG A 6 20.40 -0.06 -8.63
CA ARG A 6 21.52 -0.79 -8.01
C ARG A 6 21.30 -2.30 -7.91
N SER A 7 20.33 -2.85 -8.64
CA SER A 7 19.99 -4.28 -8.59
C SER A 7 20.06 -4.93 -9.97
N PHE A 8 20.37 -6.21 -10.00
CA PHE A 8 20.54 -7.01 -11.21
C PHE A 8 19.65 -8.24 -11.17
N PHE A 9 18.77 -8.40 -12.16
CA PHE A 9 17.76 -9.46 -12.19
C PHE A 9 17.98 -10.43 -13.35
N SER A 10 17.63 -11.70 -13.15
CA SER A 10 17.66 -12.72 -14.21
C SER A 10 16.81 -13.93 -13.85
N LYS A 11 16.21 -14.57 -14.86
CA LYS A 11 15.56 -15.88 -14.70
C LYS A 11 16.53 -16.98 -14.25
N SER A 12 17.82 -16.80 -14.52
CA SER A 12 18.87 -17.77 -14.17
C SER A 12 19.13 -17.89 -12.67
N PHE A 13 18.56 -17.03 -11.83
CA PHE A 13 18.57 -17.18 -10.37
C PHE A 13 17.51 -18.16 -9.85
N GLY A 14 16.71 -18.78 -10.73
CA GLY A 14 15.66 -19.70 -10.33
C GLY A 14 14.59 -19.02 -9.48
N HIS A 15 13.79 -19.84 -8.78
CA HIS A 15 12.71 -19.53 -7.81
C HIS A 15 11.78 -18.33 -8.08
N GLY A 16 11.82 -17.73 -9.27
CA GLY A 16 10.81 -16.83 -9.80
C GLY A 16 9.57 -17.62 -10.25
N GLY A 17 8.60 -16.92 -10.83
CA GLY A 17 7.41 -17.57 -11.33
C GLY A 17 6.27 -16.62 -11.66
N ASP A 18 5.22 -17.18 -12.25
CA ASP A 18 4.00 -16.44 -12.57
C ASP A 18 3.36 -15.91 -11.28
N ILE A 19 3.05 -14.60 -11.25
CA ILE A 19 2.34 -13.96 -10.15
C ILE A 19 0.92 -13.56 -10.51
N GLY A 20 0.50 -13.81 -11.76
CA GLY A 20 -0.81 -13.58 -12.31
C GLY A 20 -0.89 -12.33 -13.21
N SER A 21 -1.89 -12.33 -14.09
CA SER A 21 -2.23 -11.20 -14.98
C SER A 21 -1.09 -10.78 -15.90
N GLY A 22 -0.39 -11.75 -16.50
CA GLY A 22 0.69 -11.49 -17.45
C GLY A 22 2.00 -10.99 -16.85
N VAL A 23 2.19 -11.18 -15.55
CA VAL A 23 3.35 -10.72 -14.80
C VAL A 23 4.02 -11.90 -14.10
N GLU A 24 5.34 -11.91 -14.06
CA GLU A 24 6.18 -12.90 -13.38
C GLU A 24 7.18 -12.24 -12.43
N CYS A 25 7.57 -12.94 -11.38
CA CYS A 25 8.62 -12.54 -10.45
C CYS A 25 9.98 -12.99 -10.97
N TRP A 26 10.95 -12.08 -11.06
CA TRP A 26 12.35 -12.41 -11.27
C TRP A 26 13.14 -12.15 -9.99
N ARG A 27 14.05 -13.06 -9.66
CA ARG A 27 15.04 -12.87 -8.60
C ARG A 27 16.30 -12.21 -9.14
N GLY A 28 17.06 -11.64 -8.23
CA GLY A 28 18.26 -10.89 -8.49
C GLY A 28 18.97 -10.55 -7.21
N TYR A 29 19.91 -9.63 -7.31
CA TYR A 29 20.64 -9.11 -6.16
C TYR A 29 20.82 -7.61 -6.27
N TYR A 30 20.79 -6.95 -5.12
CA TYR A 30 21.23 -5.58 -4.93
C TYR A 30 22.75 -5.59 -4.70
N GLN A 31 23.44 -4.58 -5.22
CA GLN A 31 24.85 -4.38 -4.99
C GLN A 31 25.14 -2.90 -4.73
N SER A 32 25.87 -2.61 -3.66
CA SER A 32 26.40 -1.27 -3.41
C SER A 32 27.74 -1.34 -2.70
N LEU A 33 28.60 -0.36 -2.97
CA LEU A 33 29.85 -0.17 -2.26
C LEU A 33 29.64 0.90 -1.18
N ARG A 34 30.04 0.64 0.06
CA ARG A 34 29.80 1.54 1.19
C ARG A 34 31.08 1.76 2.01
N PRO A 35 31.44 3.02 2.33
CA PRO A 35 32.45 3.28 3.35
C PRO A 35 31.90 2.92 4.72
N THR A 36 32.64 2.13 5.49
CA THR A 36 32.29 1.74 6.86
C THR A 36 33.49 1.98 7.79
N GLN A 37 33.29 1.83 9.10
CA GLN A 37 34.40 1.89 10.07
C GLN A 37 35.44 0.78 9.86
N MET A 38 35.07 -0.34 9.21
CA MET A 38 35.99 -1.42 8.84
C MET A 38 36.67 -1.19 7.48
N GLY A 39 36.44 -0.03 6.87
CA GLY A 39 36.86 0.28 5.50
C GLY A 39 35.76 0.08 4.47
N LEU A 40 36.17 -0.08 3.22
CA LEU A 40 35.28 -0.17 2.07
C LEU A 40 34.59 -1.55 2.04
N SER A 41 33.26 -1.57 2.06
CA SER A 41 32.48 -2.82 2.14
C SER A 41 31.54 -2.97 0.95
N LEU A 42 31.54 -4.16 0.35
CA LEU A 42 30.59 -4.55 -0.67
C LEU A 42 29.32 -5.08 0.00
N ASN A 43 28.23 -4.33 -0.09
CA ASN A 43 26.92 -4.72 0.41
C ASN A 43 26.13 -5.40 -0.70
N ILE A 44 25.79 -6.67 -0.50
CA ILE A 44 24.98 -7.50 -1.39
C ILE A 44 23.76 -7.99 -0.63
N ASP A 45 22.60 -7.94 -1.27
CA ASP A 45 21.36 -8.50 -0.73
C ASP A 45 20.50 -9.11 -1.84
N ILE A 46 19.67 -10.09 -1.49
CA ILE A 46 18.78 -10.75 -2.45
C ILE A 46 17.56 -9.88 -2.72
N SER A 47 17.25 -9.71 -4.00
CA SER A 47 16.15 -8.90 -4.48
C SER A 47 15.19 -9.72 -5.34
N ALA A 48 13.92 -9.34 -5.33
CA ALA A 48 12.91 -9.88 -6.23
C ALA A 48 12.00 -8.75 -6.72
N THR A 49 11.64 -8.77 -8.00
CA THR A 49 10.74 -7.77 -8.56
C THR A 49 9.92 -8.32 -9.72
N ALA A 50 8.88 -7.58 -10.09
CA ALA A 50 7.93 -7.97 -11.13
C ALA A 50 8.43 -7.59 -12.53
N PHE A 51 8.24 -8.51 -13.48
CA PHE A 51 8.52 -8.36 -14.90
C PHE A 51 7.30 -8.76 -15.72
N TYR A 52 7.11 -8.14 -16.87
CA TYR A 52 6.14 -8.64 -17.84
C TYR A 52 6.57 -10.02 -18.35
N LYS A 53 5.62 -10.97 -18.42
CA LYS A 53 5.84 -12.25 -19.09
C LYS A 53 6.13 -12.01 -20.56
N ALA A 54 7.13 -12.72 -21.08
CA ALA A 54 7.38 -12.75 -22.52
C ALA A 54 6.35 -13.68 -23.18
N GLN A 55 5.28 -13.11 -23.72
CA GLN A 55 4.13 -13.86 -24.23
C GLN A 55 3.37 -13.07 -25.31
N PRO A 56 2.50 -13.72 -26.11
CA PRO A 56 1.59 -13.02 -27.02
C PRO A 56 0.76 -11.95 -26.31
N VAL A 57 0.55 -10.80 -26.97
CA VAL A 57 -0.23 -9.70 -26.40
C VAL A 57 -1.68 -10.13 -26.16
N MET A 58 -2.23 -11.01 -26.99
CA MET A 58 -3.57 -11.58 -26.77
C MET A 58 -3.65 -12.35 -25.46
N ASP A 59 -2.68 -13.22 -25.17
CA ASP A 59 -2.64 -13.98 -23.91
C ASP A 59 -2.52 -13.06 -22.70
N PHE A 60 -1.66 -12.04 -22.78
CA PHE A 60 -1.59 -11.00 -21.76
C PHE A 60 -2.93 -10.31 -21.55
N ALA A 61 -3.63 -9.94 -22.62
CA ALA A 61 -4.91 -9.23 -22.53
C ALA A 61 -5.98 -10.09 -21.84
N LEU A 62 -6.07 -11.38 -22.19
CA LEU A 62 -7.02 -12.31 -21.58
C LEU A 62 -6.69 -12.57 -20.10
N GLU A 63 -5.43 -12.82 -19.76
CA GLU A 63 -4.98 -13.00 -18.37
C GLU A 63 -5.21 -11.73 -17.53
N TYR A 64 -4.90 -10.55 -18.07
CA TYR A 64 -5.00 -9.27 -17.35
C TYR A 64 -6.45 -8.86 -17.09
N LEU A 65 -7.35 -9.13 -18.04
CA LEU A 65 -8.78 -8.87 -17.89
C LEU A 65 -9.52 -10.00 -17.17
N ASN A 66 -8.83 -11.10 -16.83
CA ASN A 66 -9.40 -12.30 -16.22
C ASN A 66 -10.59 -12.86 -17.04
N ILE A 67 -10.44 -12.83 -18.38
CA ILE A 67 -11.38 -13.44 -19.32
C ILE A 67 -11.07 -14.94 -19.35
N ARG A 68 -12.06 -15.78 -19.04
CA ARG A 68 -11.93 -17.24 -19.03
C ARG A 68 -12.71 -17.83 -20.21
N GLY A 69 -12.13 -18.80 -20.89
CA GLY A 69 -12.71 -19.40 -22.09
C GLY A 69 -12.41 -18.59 -23.34
N ASP A 70 -13.32 -18.61 -24.31
CA ASP A 70 -13.14 -17.91 -25.58
C ASP A 70 -13.13 -16.39 -25.40
N ALA A 71 -12.24 -15.72 -26.15
CA ALA A 71 -12.18 -14.27 -26.15
C ALA A 71 -13.53 -13.68 -26.63
N PRO A 72 -14.07 -12.65 -25.95
CA PRO A 72 -15.32 -12.03 -26.37
C PRO A 72 -15.19 -11.47 -27.78
N ARG A 73 -16.29 -11.50 -28.53
CA ARG A 73 -16.31 -10.98 -29.90
C ARG A 73 -15.89 -9.50 -29.95
N ARG A 74 -16.34 -8.68 -28.99
CA ARG A 74 -16.01 -7.26 -28.85
C ARG A 74 -15.54 -6.96 -27.43
N LEU A 75 -14.55 -6.09 -27.30
CA LEU A 75 -14.03 -5.64 -26.01
C LEU A 75 -14.82 -4.41 -25.49
N PHE A 76 -15.21 -4.42 -24.22
CA PHE A 76 -15.84 -3.26 -23.59
C PHE A 76 -14.86 -2.09 -23.42
N ASP A 77 -15.38 -0.86 -23.46
CA ASP A 77 -14.53 0.33 -23.41
C ASP A 77 -13.74 0.44 -22.09
N GLN A 78 -14.35 0.02 -20.98
CA GLN A 78 -13.67 -0.04 -19.68
C GLN A 78 -12.45 -0.96 -19.70
N ASP A 79 -12.56 -2.13 -20.34
CA ASP A 79 -11.47 -3.10 -20.45
C ASP A 79 -10.39 -2.64 -21.43
N ARG A 80 -10.80 -2.01 -22.54
CA ARG A 80 -9.88 -1.31 -23.44
C ARG A 80 -9.07 -0.25 -22.70
N LEU A 81 -9.69 0.56 -21.84
CA LEU A 81 -8.99 1.56 -21.05
C LEU A 81 -8.05 0.93 -20.03
N LYS A 82 -8.42 -0.20 -19.40
CA LYS A 82 -7.52 -0.98 -18.53
C LYS A 82 -6.31 -1.50 -19.30
N LEU A 83 -6.49 -2.07 -20.50
CA LEU A 83 -5.39 -2.54 -21.35
C LEU A 83 -4.51 -1.40 -21.86
N LYS A 84 -5.09 -0.27 -22.28
CA LYS A 84 -4.35 0.94 -22.68
C LYS A 84 -3.47 1.40 -21.53
N LYS A 85 -4.07 1.43 -20.34
CA LYS A 85 -3.35 1.67 -19.10
C LYS A 85 -2.43 0.53 -18.72
N ALA A 86 -2.40 -0.67 -19.28
CA ALA A 86 -1.49 -1.74 -18.85
C ALA A 86 -0.25 -1.82 -19.77
N LEU A 87 -0.48 -1.64 -21.07
CA LEU A 87 0.48 -1.85 -22.15
C LEU A 87 1.19 -0.56 -22.59
N LYS A 88 0.71 0.63 -22.21
CA LYS A 88 1.41 1.89 -22.52
C LYS A 88 2.86 1.83 -22.02
N GLY A 89 3.80 2.06 -22.92
CA GLY A 89 5.25 2.04 -22.68
C GLY A 89 5.91 0.66 -22.81
N VAL A 90 5.13 -0.43 -22.90
CA VAL A 90 5.64 -1.79 -23.07
C VAL A 90 6.17 -1.97 -24.50
N ARG A 91 7.30 -2.65 -24.63
CA ARG A 91 7.88 -3.01 -25.93
C ARG A 91 7.39 -4.37 -26.39
N VAL A 92 7.03 -4.46 -27.66
CA VAL A 92 6.58 -5.69 -28.32
C VAL A 92 7.43 -5.95 -29.57
N VAL A 93 7.45 -7.19 -30.01
CA VAL A 93 7.97 -7.60 -31.30
C VAL A 93 6.82 -8.06 -32.19
N ALA A 94 6.82 -7.63 -33.45
CA ALA A 94 5.85 -8.08 -34.42
C ALA A 94 6.21 -9.48 -34.95
N THR A 95 5.21 -10.34 -35.14
CA THR A 95 5.40 -11.76 -35.52
C THR A 95 4.87 -12.12 -36.90
N HIS A 96 4.17 -11.21 -37.58
CA HIS A 96 3.60 -11.43 -38.92
C HIS A 96 4.66 -11.52 -40.03
N ARG A 97 5.90 -11.11 -39.75
CA ARG A 97 7.05 -11.20 -40.66
C ARG A 97 8.11 -12.12 -40.06
N PRO A 98 8.29 -13.35 -40.57
CA PRO A 98 9.26 -14.29 -40.02
C PRO A 98 10.71 -13.93 -40.35
N ASP A 99 10.92 -13.10 -41.36
CA ASP A 99 12.22 -12.66 -41.89
C ASP A 99 12.84 -11.49 -41.10
N ILE A 100 12.02 -10.67 -40.44
CA ILE A 100 12.50 -9.46 -39.74
C ILE A 100 11.88 -9.35 -38.34
N SER A 101 12.72 -9.13 -37.34
CA SER A 101 12.30 -8.87 -35.95
C SER A 101 12.21 -7.37 -35.66
N ILE A 102 11.04 -6.76 -35.92
CA ILE A 102 10.82 -5.33 -35.62
C ILE A 102 10.25 -5.14 -34.22
N ARG A 103 10.91 -4.28 -33.43
CA ARG A 103 10.51 -3.93 -32.07
C ARG A 103 9.76 -2.59 -32.06
N TYR A 104 8.64 -2.55 -31.36
CA TYR A 104 7.81 -1.36 -31.21
C TYR A 104 7.59 -1.04 -29.73
N LYS A 105 7.54 0.24 -29.38
CA LYS A 105 7.07 0.71 -28.06
C LYS A 105 5.62 1.13 -28.19
N ILE A 106 4.74 0.53 -27.40
CA ILE A 106 3.31 0.84 -27.42
C ILE A 106 3.10 2.24 -26.84
N THR A 107 2.50 3.13 -27.61
CA THR A 107 2.10 4.49 -27.17
C THR A 107 0.63 4.55 -26.79
N GLY A 108 -0.21 3.68 -27.37
CA GLY A 108 -1.64 3.66 -27.12
C GLY A 108 -2.35 2.39 -27.58
N ILE A 109 -3.67 2.43 -27.45
CA ILE A 109 -4.62 1.45 -28.00
C ILE A 109 -5.74 2.26 -28.65
N THR A 110 -6.12 1.91 -29.87
CA THR A 110 -7.14 2.63 -30.64
C THR A 110 -8.49 2.63 -29.93
N SER A 111 -9.31 3.65 -30.16
CA SER A 111 -10.71 3.68 -29.72
C SER A 111 -11.60 2.81 -30.62
N ALA A 112 -11.36 2.85 -31.93
CA ALA A 112 -12.08 2.05 -32.92
C ALA A 112 -11.54 0.60 -33.01
N PRO A 113 -12.42 -0.37 -33.34
CA PRO A 113 -12.02 -1.75 -33.61
C PRO A 113 -11.24 -1.88 -34.92
N LEU A 114 -10.47 -2.96 -35.05
CA LEU A 114 -9.53 -3.18 -36.15
C LEU A 114 -10.18 -3.17 -37.55
N ASN A 115 -11.40 -3.69 -37.68
CA ASN A 115 -12.16 -3.69 -38.93
C ASN A 115 -12.60 -2.30 -39.42
N GLU A 116 -12.64 -1.31 -38.53
CA GLU A 116 -12.96 0.09 -38.85
C GLU A 116 -11.71 0.96 -39.04
N LEU A 117 -10.51 0.43 -38.73
CA LEU A 117 -9.27 1.18 -38.84
C LEU A 117 -8.76 1.24 -40.28
N THR A 118 -8.47 2.45 -40.71
CA THR A 118 -7.79 2.75 -41.97
C THR A 118 -6.54 3.59 -41.72
N PHE A 119 -5.56 3.48 -42.60
CA PHE A 119 -4.36 4.32 -42.59
C PHE A 119 -4.00 4.72 -44.02
N ASP A 120 -3.17 5.75 -44.14
CA ASP A 120 -2.67 6.22 -45.42
C ASP A 120 -1.43 5.41 -45.83
N LEU A 121 -1.51 4.76 -46.98
CA LEU A 121 -0.40 4.08 -47.64
C LEU A 121 -0.18 4.76 -49.00
N ASP A 122 0.86 5.58 -49.08
CA ASP A 122 1.27 6.30 -50.29
C ASP A 122 0.14 7.10 -50.97
N GLY A 123 -0.68 7.80 -50.17
CA GLY A 123 -1.81 8.63 -50.62
C GLY A 123 -3.13 7.85 -50.75
N THR A 124 -3.12 6.54 -50.52
CA THR A 124 -4.32 5.69 -50.58
C THR A 124 -4.75 5.26 -49.18
N ARG A 125 -6.03 5.49 -48.85
CA ARG A 125 -6.65 4.98 -47.62
C ARG A 125 -6.87 3.47 -47.72
N VAL A 126 -6.19 2.71 -46.88
CA VAL A 126 -6.29 1.24 -46.83
C VAL A 126 -6.74 0.78 -45.44
N SER A 127 -7.63 -0.22 -45.38
CA SER A 127 -8.02 -0.86 -44.12
C SER A 127 -6.86 -1.71 -43.58
N VAL A 128 -6.63 -1.67 -42.26
CA VAL A 128 -5.60 -2.50 -41.61
C VAL A 128 -5.86 -3.99 -41.88
N VAL A 129 -7.13 -4.44 -41.84
CA VAL A 129 -7.48 -5.84 -42.10
C VAL A 129 -7.17 -6.24 -43.53
N GLN A 130 -7.52 -5.39 -44.50
CA GLN A 130 -7.24 -5.64 -45.92
C GLN A 130 -5.74 -5.61 -46.22
N TYR A 131 -5.00 -4.68 -45.61
CA TYR A 131 -3.55 -4.59 -45.74
C TYR A 131 -2.87 -5.86 -45.27
N PHE A 132 -3.22 -6.38 -44.08
CA PHE A 132 -2.63 -7.61 -43.57
C PHE A 132 -2.93 -8.83 -44.46
N LYS A 133 -4.15 -8.92 -45.01
CA LYS A 133 -4.50 -10.01 -45.93
C LYS A 133 -3.78 -9.90 -47.27
N ARG A 134 -3.62 -8.69 -47.83
CA ARG A 134 -2.96 -8.50 -49.14
C ARG A 134 -1.44 -8.59 -49.05
N GLN A 135 -0.83 -7.98 -48.05
CA GLN A 135 0.62 -7.85 -47.93
C GLN A 135 1.28 -9.09 -47.32
N TYR A 136 0.62 -9.75 -46.37
CA TYR A 136 1.20 -10.83 -45.57
C TYR A 136 0.42 -12.16 -45.67
N ASP A 137 -0.62 -12.23 -46.50
CA ASP A 137 -1.58 -13.33 -46.56
C ASP A 137 -2.17 -13.73 -45.19
N TYR A 138 -2.27 -12.76 -44.27
CA TYR A 138 -2.64 -13.02 -42.88
C TYR A 138 -4.12 -12.68 -42.62
N SER A 139 -4.93 -13.68 -42.34
CA SER A 139 -6.35 -13.52 -41.98
C SER A 139 -6.51 -13.29 -40.46
N LEU A 140 -6.67 -12.02 -40.08
CA LEU A 140 -6.87 -11.61 -38.69
C LEU A 140 -8.19 -12.14 -38.11
N LYS A 141 -8.15 -12.72 -36.91
CA LYS A 141 -9.32 -13.30 -36.24
C LYS A 141 -10.04 -12.27 -35.37
N TYR A 142 -9.29 -11.48 -34.63
CA TYR A 142 -9.83 -10.53 -33.63
C TYR A 142 -10.14 -9.15 -34.24
N VAL A 143 -10.86 -9.11 -35.35
CA VAL A 143 -11.09 -7.86 -36.10
C VAL A 143 -12.00 -6.85 -35.39
N GLN A 144 -12.77 -7.29 -34.39
CA GLN A 144 -13.62 -6.42 -33.56
C GLN A 144 -12.91 -5.93 -32.28
N TRP A 145 -11.65 -6.32 -32.07
CA TRP A 145 -10.82 -5.83 -30.99
C TRP A 145 -10.07 -4.56 -31.42
N PRO A 146 -9.66 -3.71 -30.47
CA PRO A 146 -8.84 -2.55 -30.79
C PRO A 146 -7.42 -2.96 -31.19
N CYS A 147 -6.71 -2.03 -31.82
CA CYS A 147 -5.35 -2.20 -32.31
C CYS A 147 -4.34 -1.52 -31.37
N LEU A 148 -3.13 -2.06 -31.25
CA LEU A 148 -2.05 -1.36 -30.57
C LEU A 148 -1.58 -0.20 -31.46
N GLN A 149 -1.20 0.91 -30.82
CA GLN A 149 -0.59 2.05 -31.49
C GLN A 149 0.87 2.16 -31.06
N ALA A 150 1.75 2.39 -32.03
CA ALA A 150 3.15 2.78 -31.87
C ALA A 150 3.46 3.98 -32.77
N GLY A 151 4.68 4.51 -32.70
CA GLY A 151 5.07 5.70 -33.46
C GLY A 151 4.58 7.01 -32.82
N SER A 152 4.54 8.08 -33.61
CA SER A 152 4.05 9.40 -33.20
C SER A 152 2.58 9.60 -33.55
N ASP A 153 1.94 10.60 -32.93
CA ASP A 153 0.55 10.97 -33.26
C ASP A 153 0.41 11.43 -34.73
N SER A 154 1.47 12.01 -35.30
CA SER A 154 1.52 12.42 -36.71
C SER A 154 1.73 11.26 -37.70
N ARG A 155 2.30 10.14 -37.26
CA ARG A 155 2.56 8.94 -38.07
C ARG A 155 2.33 7.68 -37.23
N PRO A 156 1.06 7.36 -36.93
CA PRO A 156 0.74 6.21 -36.10
C PRO A 156 1.03 4.91 -36.85
N THR A 157 1.62 3.95 -36.15
CA THR A 157 1.75 2.56 -36.62
C THR A 157 0.69 1.72 -35.92
N TYR A 158 -0.17 1.06 -36.69
CA TYR A 158 -1.21 0.17 -36.17
C TYR A 158 -0.74 -1.28 -36.17
N LEU A 159 -0.71 -1.90 -34.99
CA LEU A 159 -0.25 -3.27 -34.79
C LEU A 159 -1.38 -4.13 -34.19
N PRO A 160 -1.99 -5.04 -34.95
CA PRO A 160 -2.98 -5.96 -34.39
C PRO A 160 -2.38 -6.75 -33.21
N MET A 161 -3.13 -6.90 -32.13
CA MET A 161 -2.64 -7.59 -30.92
C MET A 161 -2.25 -9.05 -31.20
N GLU A 162 -2.93 -9.69 -32.15
CA GLU A 162 -2.71 -11.08 -32.58
C GLU A 162 -1.31 -11.32 -33.17
N VAL A 163 -0.67 -10.27 -33.71
CA VAL A 163 0.64 -10.37 -34.36
C VAL A 163 1.76 -9.73 -33.53
N CYS A 164 1.59 -9.63 -32.22
CA CYS A 164 2.53 -8.98 -31.30
C CYS A 164 2.85 -9.87 -30.10
N ASN A 165 4.15 -9.98 -29.78
CA ASN A 165 4.63 -10.63 -28.55
C ASN A 165 5.28 -9.59 -27.63
N ILE A 166 4.97 -9.63 -26.34
CA ILE A 166 5.65 -8.82 -25.31
C ILE A 166 7.10 -9.31 -25.19
N LEU A 167 8.04 -8.36 -25.25
CA LEU A 167 9.46 -8.67 -25.05
C LEU A 167 9.75 -8.99 -23.57
N GLY A 168 10.58 -9.99 -23.33
CA GLY A 168 11.07 -10.32 -21.98
C GLY A 168 12.02 -9.27 -21.40
N GLY A 169 12.26 -9.34 -20.09
CA GLY A 169 13.20 -8.45 -19.40
C GLY A 169 12.69 -7.03 -19.19
N GLN A 170 11.38 -6.81 -19.32
CA GLN A 170 10.75 -5.51 -19.06
C GLN A 170 10.16 -5.47 -17.66
N ARG A 171 10.67 -4.58 -16.81
CA ARG A 171 10.16 -4.39 -15.44
C ARG A 171 8.68 -3.99 -15.48
N TYR A 172 7.87 -4.61 -14.64
CA TYR A 172 6.51 -4.18 -14.35
C TYR A 172 6.54 -3.12 -13.24
N SER A 173 6.46 -1.84 -13.62
CA SER A 173 6.62 -0.72 -12.68
C SER A 173 5.32 -0.25 -12.00
N ARG A 174 4.18 -0.84 -12.36
CA ARG A 174 2.88 -0.45 -11.82
C ARG A 174 2.60 -1.11 -10.48
N LYS A 175 1.65 -0.55 -9.73
CA LYS A 175 1.19 -1.14 -8.48
C LYS A 175 0.60 -2.54 -8.73
N LEU A 176 1.13 -3.52 -8.03
CA LEU A 176 0.63 -4.89 -8.03
C LEU A 176 -0.68 -4.98 -7.24
N ASN A 177 -1.56 -5.89 -7.66
CA ASN A 177 -2.76 -6.20 -6.88
C ASN A 177 -2.42 -7.10 -5.66
N GLU A 178 -3.35 -7.24 -4.71
CA GLU A 178 -3.12 -7.99 -3.46
C GLU A 178 -2.70 -9.44 -3.70
N ARG A 179 -3.26 -10.09 -4.73
CA ARG A 179 -2.92 -11.47 -5.11
C ARG A 179 -1.49 -11.55 -5.63
N GLN A 180 -1.09 -10.64 -6.51
CA GLN A 180 0.27 -10.54 -7.02
C GLN A 180 1.28 -10.24 -5.91
N VAL A 181 0.98 -9.33 -4.99
CA VAL A 181 1.83 -9.03 -3.82
C VAL A 181 2.01 -10.29 -2.97
N THR A 182 0.91 -11.01 -2.67
CA THR A 182 0.97 -12.27 -1.91
C THR A 182 1.83 -13.32 -2.61
N ASN A 183 1.71 -13.45 -3.93
CA ASN A 183 2.49 -14.40 -4.71
C ASN A 183 3.99 -14.02 -4.73
N ILE A 184 4.33 -12.74 -4.89
CA ILE A 184 5.74 -12.29 -4.77
C ILE A 184 6.27 -12.60 -3.39
N LEU A 185 5.54 -12.30 -2.32
CA LEU A 185 5.98 -12.58 -0.95
C LEU A 185 6.24 -14.07 -0.75
N ARG A 186 5.39 -14.95 -1.28
CA ARG A 186 5.60 -16.40 -1.22
C ARG A 186 6.87 -16.85 -1.96
N LEU A 187 7.20 -16.21 -3.08
CA LEU A 187 8.37 -16.56 -3.90
C LEU A 187 9.67 -15.93 -3.40
N ALA A 188 9.60 -14.78 -2.73
CA ALA A 188 10.76 -13.97 -2.35
C ALA A 188 11.14 -14.04 -0.87
N CYS A 189 10.21 -14.43 0.02
CA CYS A 189 10.49 -14.49 1.46
C CYS A 189 11.31 -15.73 1.82
N GLU A 190 12.50 -15.50 2.35
CA GLU A 190 13.40 -16.53 2.87
C GLU A 190 13.65 -16.29 4.37
N ARG A 191 13.84 -17.38 5.12
CA ARG A 191 14.32 -17.29 6.50
C ARG A 191 15.78 -16.82 6.52
N PRO A 192 16.25 -16.18 7.60
CA PRO A 192 17.60 -15.61 7.67
C PRO A 192 18.71 -16.60 7.29
N ASP A 193 18.67 -17.83 7.78
CA ASP A 193 19.62 -18.91 7.48
C ASP A 193 19.70 -19.23 5.98
N LYS A 194 18.54 -19.31 5.32
CA LYS A 194 18.47 -19.54 3.88
C LYS A 194 18.92 -18.32 3.07
N ARG A 195 18.54 -17.12 3.52
CA ARG A 195 18.90 -15.86 2.84
C ARG A 195 20.41 -15.64 2.87
N GLU A 196 21.07 -15.97 3.98
CA GLU A 196 22.53 -15.95 4.11
C GLU A 196 23.19 -16.83 3.04
N GLY A 197 22.74 -18.08 2.92
CA GLY A 197 23.20 -19.00 1.87
C GLY A 197 22.98 -18.46 0.45
N SER A 198 21.80 -17.89 0.17
CA SER A 198 21.49 -17.24 -1.11
C SER A 198 22.45 -16.09 -1.43
N ILE A 199 22.81 -15.26 -0.43
CA ILE A 199 23.77 -14.14 -0.60
C ILE A 199 25.15 -14.69 -0.95
N VAL A 200 25.61 -15.72 -0.23
CA VAL A 200 26.90 -16.38 -0.50
C VAL A 200 26.92 -17.00 -1.90
N GLU A 201 25.83 -17.62 -2.35
CA GLU A 201 25.70 -18.14 -3.72
C GLU A 201 25.87 -17.04 -4.78
N VAL A 202 25.27 -15.86 -4.56
CA VAL A 202 25.44 -14.70 -5.47
C VAL A 202 26.90 -14.26 -5.53
N ILE A 203 27.60 -14.17 -4.41
CA ILE A 203 29.01 -13.77 -4.38
C ILE A 203 29.87 -14.80 -5.14
N ASN A 204 29.66 -16.09 -4.89
CA ASN A 204 30.35 -17.18 -5.58
C ASN A 204 30.09 -17.17 -7.08
N ARG A 205 28.84 -16.94 -7.49
CA ARG A 205 28.43 -16.90 -8.88
C ARG A 205 29.02 -15.71 -9.63
N ASN A 206 29.04 -14.53 -9.01
CA ASN A 206 29.57 -13.32 -9.61
C ASN A 206 31.11 -13.32 -9.64
N ASN A 207 31.74 -14.08 -8.72
CA ASN A 207 33.17 -14.31 -8.65
C ASN A 207 34.01 -13.04 -8.82
N TYR A 208 33.70 -12.03 -7.99
CA TYR A 208 34.31 -10.69 -8.07
C TYR A 208 35.84 -10.69 -8.00
N GLY A 209 36.47 -11.72 -7.43
CA GLY A 209 37.93 -11.83 -7.34
C GLY A 209 38.62 -12.13 -8.67
N ILE A 210 37.90 -12.67 -9.66
CA ILE A 210 38.45 -12.94 -11.00
C ILE A 210 37.93 -11.97 -12.07
N ASP A 211 37.01 -11.07 -11.74
CA ASP A 211 36.47 -10.09 -12.66
C ASP A 211 37.58 -9.17 -13.21
N ASP A 212 37.65 -9.03 -14.53
CA ASP A 212 38.73 -8.30 -15.20
C ASP A 212 38.71 -6.80 -14.84
N ASN A 213 37.52 -6.22 -14.65
CA ASN A 213 37.42 -4.83 -14.21
C ASN A 213 37.88 -4.69 -12.76
N ALA A 214 37.45 -5.58 -11.85
CA ALA A 214 37.92 -5.54 -10.46
C ALA A 214 39.45 -5.66 -10.37
N LYS A 215 40.06 -6.55 -11.17
CA LYS A 215 41.51 -6.72 -11.26
C LYS A 215 42.23 -5.47 -11.75
N GLU A 216 41.75 -4.86 -12.83
CA GLU A 216 42.33 -3.64 -13.41
C GLU A 216 42.41 -2.51 -12.38
N PHE A 217 41.36 -2.35 -11.57
CA PHE A 217 41.32 -1.35 -10.49
C PHE A 217 42.00 -1.81 -9.19
N GLY A 218 42.65 -2.97 -9.17
CA GLY A 218 43.31 -3.53 -7.98
C GLY A 218 42.36 -3.88 -6.83
N ILE A 219 41.06 -4.04 -7.11
CA ILE A 219 40.02 -4.32 -6.12
C ILE A 219 40.03 -5.81 -5.80
N LYS A 220 40.15 -6.14 -4.51
CA LYS A 220 40.02 -7.50 -3.99
C LYS A 220 38.81 -7.58 -3.07
N VAL A 221 37.90 -8.51 -3.37
CA VAL A 221 36.68 -8.73 -2.58
C VAL A 221 36.85 -9.98 -1.74
N MET A 222 36.65 -9.84 -0.43
CA MET A 222 36.64 -10.98 0.49
C MET A 222 35.36 -11.79 0.29
N ASN A 223 35.48 -13.12 0.17
CA ASN A 223 34.34 -14.02 -0.03
C ASN A 223 33.77 -14.55 1.30
N GLN A 224 33.67 -13.66 2.30
CA GLN A 224 33.16 -13.97 3.64
C GLN A 224 32.28 -12.81 4.11
N LEU A 225 31.27 -13.13 4.93
CA LEU A 225 30.44 -12.11 5.54
C LEU A 225 31.22 -11.36 6.62
N ALA A 226 31.01 -10.06 6.69
CA ALA A 226 31.54 -9.23 7.75
C ALA A 226 30.98 -9.66 9.11
N LEU A 227 31.87 -9.97 10.06
CA LEU A 227 31.50 -10.23 11.46
C LEU A 227 31.50 -8.92 12.25
N VAL A 228 30.44 -8.69 13.03
CA VAL A 228 30.26 -7.48 13.83
C VAL A 228 29.76 -7.87 15.22
N ASP A 229 30.39 -7.33 16.26
CA ASP A 229 29.93 -7.50 17.63
C ASP A 229 28.63 -6.72 17.86
N ALA A 230 27.58 -7.43 18.26
CA ALA A 230 26.26 -6.85 18.52
C ALA A 230 25.93 -6.88 20.02
N ARG A 231 25.08 -5.94 20.44
CA ARG A 231 24.53 -5.88 21.81
C ARG A 231 23.01 -6.02 21.76
N VAL A 232 22.47 -6.85 22.63
CA VAL A 232 21.01 -6.98 22.84
C VAL A 232 20.64 -6.10 24.03
N LEU A 233 19.93 -4.99 23.76
CA LEU A 233 19.48 -4.10 24.83
C LEU A 233 18.33 -4.75 25.63
N PRO A 234 18.27 -4.56 26.96
CA PRO A 234 17.17 -5.05 27.76
C PRO A 234 15.85 -4.34 27.35
N PRO A 235 14.72 -5.07 27.26
CA PRO A 235 13.45 -4.48 26.90
C PRO A 235 12.95 -3.55 28.01
N PRO A 236 12.28 -2.43 27.68
CA PRO A 236 11.71 -1.55 28.68
C PRO A 236 10.49 -2.21 29.35
N ARG A 237 10.30 -1.95 30.65
CA ARG A 237 9.13 -2.44 31.40
C ARG A 237 7.90 -1.60 31.08
N LEU A 238 6.80 -2.26 30.76
CA LEU A 238 5.53 -1.62 30.41
C LEU A 238 4.60 -1.61 31.62
N LYS A 239 4.08 -0.45 32.00
CA LYS A 239 3.11 -0.29 33.08
C LYS A 239 1.67 -0.29 32.54
N TYR A 240 0.81 -1.01 33.25
CA TYR A 240 -0.62 -1.13 33.02
C TYR A 240 -1.39 -0.73 34.30
N HIS A 241 -2.72 -0.66 34.18
CA HIS A 241 -3.57 -0.22 35.29
C HIS A 241 -3.54 -1.19 36.48
N GLN A 242 -3.64 -0.64 37.69
CA GLN A 242 -3.49 -1.40 38.94
C GLN A 242 -4.60 -2.43 39.16
N SER A 243 -5.79 -2.22 38.58
CA SER A 243 -6.90 -3.18 38.64
C SER A 243 -6.76 -4.38 37.68
N GLY A 244 -5.73 -4.39 36.82
CA GLY A 244 -5.35 -5.58 36.07
C GLY A 244 -4.64 -6.60 36.96
N ARG A 245 -4.77 -7.89 36.64
CA ARG A 245 -4.03 -8.97 37.33
C ARG A 245 -2.52 -8.86 37.08
N GLU A 246 -2.12 -8.34 35.93
CA GLU A 246 -0.72 -8.04 35.59
C GLU A 246 -0.56 -6.53 35.38
N GLN A 247 0.18 -5.89 36.29
CA GLN A 247 0.37 -4.44 36.28
C GLN A 247 1.64 -4.00 35.56
N ILE A 248 2.63 -4.88 35.47
CA ILE A 248 3.91 -4.61 34.81
C ILE A 248 4.21 -5.78 33.89
N CYS A 249 4.49 -5.48 32.63
CA CYS A 249 4.85 -6.45 31.62
C CYS A 249 6.29 -6.24 31.17
N ASN A 250 7.05 -7.33 31.09
CA ASN A 250 8.38 -7.35 30.51
C ASN A 250 8.26 -7.98 29.11
N PRO A 251 8.41 -7.20 28.02
CA PRO A 251 8.36 -7.74 26.67
C PRO A 251 9.42 -8.84 26.48
N SER A 252 9.07 -9.88 25.72
CA SER A 252 9.99 -10.96 25.37
C SER A 252 10.20 -10.96 23.86
N VAL A 253 11.45 -10.83 23.43
CA VAL A 253 11.84 -10.79 22.00
C VAL A 253 10.99 -9.76 21.20
N GLY A 254 10.72 -8.60 21.82
CA GLY A 254 9.93 -7.53 21.24
C GLY A 254 8.41 -7.77 21.20
N GLN A 255 7.90 -8.79 21.90
CA GLN A 255 6.48 -9.16 21.89
C GLN A 255 5.87 -9.22 23.29
N TRP A 256 4.58 -8.89 23.38
CA TRP A 256 3.72 -9.04 24.55
C TRP A 256 2.25 -9.08 24.11
N ASN A 257 1.34 -9.35 25.06
CA ASN A 257 -0.10 -9.37 24.81
C ASN A 257 -0.87 -8.67 25.94
N MET A 258 -2.18 -8.50 25.73
CA MET A 258 -3.09 -7.85 26.69
C MET A 258 -3.73 -8.80 27.71
N ASN A 259 -3.32 -10.08 27.74
CA ASN A 259 -3.89 -11.03 28.70
C ASN A 259 -3.58 -10.57 30.12
N ASN A 260 -4.58 -10.67 31.01
CA ASN A 260 -4.50 -10.28 32.42
C ASN A 260 -4.23 -8.79 32.68
N LYS A 261 -4.18 -7.93 31.65
CA LYS A 261 -3.87 -6.51 31.75
C LYS A 261 -5.10 -5.65 31.51
N ARG A 262 -5.14 -4.47 32.12
CA ARG A 262 -6.08 -3.40 31.78
C ARG A 262 -5.30 -2.16 31.36
N MET A 263 -5.80 -1.46 30.35
CA MET A 263 -5.18 -0.26 29.79
C MET A 263 -4.97 0.78 30.89
N ILE A 264 -3.81 1.45 30.89
CA ILE A 264 -3.44 2.40 31.95
C ILE A 264 -4.48 3.51 32.13
N ASN A 265 -5.03 4.04 31.03
CA ASN A 265 -6.11 5.01 31.02
C ASN A 265 -7.12 4.62 29.94
N GLY A 266 -8.24 4.01 30.34
CA GLY A 266 -9.35 3.75 29.44
C GLY A 266 -10.15 5.00 29.13
N GLY A 267 -10.46 5.22 27.85
CA GLY A 267 -11.37 6.28 27.41
C GLY A 267 -12.83 5.96 27.70
N SER A 268 -13.65 7.00 27.71
CA SER A 268 -15.11 6.92 27.88
C SER A 268 -15.82 7.16 26.55
N ILE A 269 -16.82 6.35 26.25
CA ILE A 269 -17.66 6.41 25.05
C ILE A 269 -19.11 6.18 25.47
N ARG A 270 -19.83 7.27 25.70
CA ARG A 270 -21.24 7.27 26.07
C ARG A 270 -22.13 7.05 24.86
N HIS A 271 -21.78 7.65 23.72
CA HIS A 271 -22.64 7.67 22.54
C HIS A 271 -21.90 7.10 21.35
N TRP A 272 -22.27 5.87 20.95
CA TRP A 272 -21.74 5.22 19.77
C TRP A 272 -22.85 4.67 18.88
N ALA A 273 -22.53 4.45 17.60
CA ALA A 273 -23.44 3.89 16.61
C ALA A 273 -22.69 2.93 15.69
N CYS A 274 -23.42 2.14 14.89
CA CYS A 274 -22.82 1.24 13.91
C CYS A 274 -23.55 1.31 12.56
N VAL A 275 -22.75 1.36 11.49
CA VAL A 275 -23.21 1.18 10.11
C VAL A 275 -22.49 -0.01 9.49
N SER A 276 -23.25 -0.87 8.81
CA SER A 276 -22.70 -2.00 8.06
C SER A 276 -22.98 -1.88 6.57
N PHE A 277 -21.91 -1.92 5.77
CA PHE A 277 -21.95 -2.04 4.31
C PHE A 277 -21.71 -3.48 3.84
N GLY A 278 -21.59 -4.44 4.76
CA GLY A 278 -21.34 -5.84 4.46
C GLY A 278 -22.61 -6.52 3.93
N SER A 279 -22.65 -6.80 2.64
CA SER A 279 -23.81 -7.42 1.97
C SER A 279 -24.08 -8.86 2.37
N ARG A 280 -23.06 -9.57 2.88
CA ARG A 280 -23.15 -10.98 3.29
C ARG A 280 -23.43 -11.18 4.79
N LEU A 281 -23.50 -10.09 5.55
CA LEU A 281 -23.71 -10.15 7.00
C LEU A 281 -25.17 -9.98 7.32
N GLN A 282 -25.68 -10.79 8.24
CA GLN A 282 -26.98 -10.56 8.83
C GLN A 282 -26.88 -9.49 9.91
N TRP A 283 -27.99 -8.81 10.20
CA TRP A 283 -28.03 -7.80 11.24
C TRP A 283 -27.58 -8.36 12.60
N ASN A 284 -28.00 -9.59 12.92
CA ASN A 284 -27.63 -10.26 14.16
C ASN A 284 -26.12 -10.47 14.30
N ASP A 285 -25.41 -10.80 13.21
CA ASP A 285 -23.96 -10.98 13.22
C ASP A 285 -23.24 -9.68 13.63
N VAL A 286 -23.72 -8.54 13.10
CA VAL A 286 -23.16 -7.22 13.39
C VAL A 286 -23.47 -6.81 14.82
N SER A 287 -24.69 -7.06 15.30
CA SER A 287 -25.13 -6.77 16.66
C SER A 287 -24.31 -7.55 17.70
N VAL A 288 -24.21 -8.88 17.53
CA VAL A 288 -23.40 -9.76 18.40
C VAL A 288 -21.93 -9.33 18.40
N PHE A 289 -21.37 -9.00 17.24
CA PHE A 289 -19.99 -8.50 17.15
C PHE A 289 -19.80 -7.19 17.92
N CYS A 290 -20.72 -6.23 17.80
CA CYS A 290 -20.64 -4.97 18.54
C CYS A 290 -20.68 -5.22 20.06
N ASN A 291 -21.57 -6.10 20.52
CA ASN A 291 -21.65 -6.48 21.94
C ASN A 291 -20.34 -7.10 22.45
N TYR A 292 -19.74 -8.02 21.70
CA TYR A 292 -18.44 -8.60 22.07
C TYR A 292 -17.31 -7.56 22.07
N LEU A 293 -17.31 -6.63 21.12
CA LEU A 293 -16.31 -5.57 21.06
C LEU A 293 -16.45 -4.60 22.24
N VAL A 294 -17.67 -4.14 22.54
CA VAL A 294 -17.96 -3.25 23.67
C VAL A 294 -17.59 -3.93 24.99
N GLY A 295 -18.01 -5.19 25.19
CA GLY A 295 -17.61 -5.98 26.35
C GLY A 295 -16.09 -6.13 26.47
N THR A 296 -15.38 -6.33 25.35
CA THR A 296 -13.91 -6.37 25.33
C THR A 296 -13.30 -5.03 25.74
N CYS A 297 -13.83 -3.91 25.24
CA CYS A 297 -13.36 -2.57 25.62
C CYS A 297 -13.50 -2.35 27.14
N ASN A 298 -14.67 -2.67 27.71
CA ASN A 298 -14.95 -2.52 29.14
C ASN A 298 -14.06 -3.42 30.01
N ASN A 299 -13.91 -4.68 29.62
CA ASN A 299 -13.00 -5.62 30.28
C ASN A 299 -11.56 -5.10 30.29
N MET A 300 -11.12 -4.48 29.20
CA MET A 300 -9.77 -3.93 29.08
C MET A 300 -9.57 -2.57 29.77
N GLY A 301 -10.58 -1.98 30.40
CA GLY A 301 -10.43 -0.75 31.19
C GLY A 301 -11.15 0.48 30.65
N MET A 302 -11.81 0.40 29.49
CA MET A 302 -12.60 1.49 28.94
C MET A 302 -13.98 1.59 29.60
N GLN A 303 -14.69 2.69 29.34
CA GLN A 303 -16.08 2.90 29.75
C GLN A 303 -16.93 3.15 28.51
N VAL A 304 -17.45 2.09 27.90
CA VAL A 304 -18.26 2.14 26.68
C VAL A 304 -19.68 1.71 27.00
N SER A 305 -20.66 2.53 26.62
CA SER A 305 -22.09 2.20 26.77
C SER A 305 -22.41 0.87 26.11
N GLU A 306 -23.19 0.03 26.80
CA GLU A 306 -23.52 -1.33 26.31
C GLU A 306 -24.38 -1.31 25.05
N THR A 307 -25.22 -0.30 24.90
CA THR A 307 -26.13 -0.14 23.76
C THR A 307 -25.70 1.03 22.86
N PRO A 308 -25.93 0.93 21.54
CA PRO A 308 -25.74 2.06 20.64
C PRO A 308 -26.84 3.12 20.87
N CYS A 309 -26.53 4.38 20.58
CA CYS A 309 -27.49 5.49 20.74
C CYS A 309 -28.63 5.44 19.71
N VAL A 310 -28.42 4.76 18.59
CA VAL A 310 -29.41 4.53 17.52
C VAL A 310 -29.28 3.10 17.00
N ASP A 311 -30.32 2.59 16.35
CA ASP A 311 -30.30 1.24 15.78
C ASP A 311 -29.16 1.04 14.78
N ILE A 312 -28.59 -0.17 14.77
CA ILE A 312 -27.54 -0.55 13.82
C ILE A 312 -28.13 -0.54 12.40
N VAL A 313 -27.52 0.24 11.52
CA VAL A 313 -28.00 0.42 10.14
C VAL A 313 -27.26 -0.52 9.18
N GLN A 314 -28.01 -1.30 8.40
CA GLN A 314 -27.48 -2.01 7.23
C GLN A 314 -27.71 -1.17 5.97
N ALA A 315 -26.62 -0.77 5.31
CA ALA A 315 -26.64 0.10 4.14
C ALA A 315 -26.07 -0.59 2.90
N ARG A 316 -26.55 -0.19 1.72
CA ARG A 316 -25.96 -0.62 0.45
C ARG A 316 -24.53 -0.08 0.31
N GLN A 317 -23.67 -0.83 -0.37
CA GLN A 317 -22.25 -0.49 -0.53
C GLN A 317 -22.07 0.94 -1.06
N GLY A 318 -21.30 1.76 -0.33
CA GLY A 318 -20.97 3.12 -0.74
C GLY A 318 -22.07 4.17 -0.57
N ASN A 319 -23.21 3.82 0.06
CA ASN A 319 -24.24 4.80 0.42
C ASN A 319 -23.84 5.60 1.67
N LEU A 320 -23.09 6.68 1.46
CA LEU A 320 -22.64 7.57 2.53
C LEU A 320 -23.77 8.37 3.19
N GLU A 321 -24.94 8.48 2.56
CA GLU A 321 -26.07 9.17 3.18
C GLU A 321 -26.53 8.43 4.44
N ALA A 322 -26.34 7.11 4.50
CA ALA A 322 -26.58 6.33 5.72
C ALA A 322 -25.73 6.85 6.90
N VAL A 323 -24.47 7.24 6.66
CA VAL A 323 -23.59 7.79 7.69
C VAL A 323 -24.09 9.16 8.16
N LYS A 324 -24.48 10.03 7.22
CA LYS A 324 -25.03 11.36 7.53
C LYS A 324 -26.35 11.24 8.31
N ASN A 325 -27.20 10.29 7.94
CA ASN A 325 -28.46 10.05 8.61
C ASN A 325 -28.27 9.53 10.04
N ILE A 326 -27.35 8.58 10.26
CA ILE A 326 -26.98 8.13 11.60
C ILE A 326 -26.50 9.30 12.45
N TYR A 327 -25.61 10.14 11.92
CA TYR A 327 -25.11 11.31 12.65
C TYR A 327 -26.23 12.27 13.06
N ARG A 328 -27.14 12.60 12.13
CA ARG A 328 -28.31 13.46 12.41
C ARG A 328 -29.27 12.82 13.41
N GLN A 329 -29.58 11.53 13.25
CA GLN A 329 -30.49 10.79 14.12
C GLN A 329 -29.92 10.67 15.54
N SER A 330 -28.62 10.40 15.68
CA SER A 330 -27.92 10.42 16.97
C SER A 330 -28.09 11.78 17.64
N ALA A 331 -27.84 12.90 16.94
CA ALA A 331 -28.02 14.23 17.50
C ALA A 331 -29.47 14.49 17.96
N GLN A 332 -30.47 14.04 17.19
CA GLN A 332 -31.88 14.17 17.57
C GLN A 332 -32.23 13.35 18.81
N VAL A 333 -31.77 12.10 18.90
CA VAL A 333 -32.00 11.24 20.08
C VAL A 333 -31.36 11.84 21.33
N LEU A 334 -30.14 12.37 21.21
CA LEU A 334 -29.44 13.02 22.32
C LEU A 334 -30.17 14.29 22.79
N ALA A 335 -30.65 15.12 21.86
CA ALA A 335 -31.46 16.29 22.20
C ALA A 335 -32.77 15.89 22.93
N GLN A 336 -33.46 14.84 22.46
CA GLN A 336 -34.66 14.31 23.12
C GLN A 336 -34.41 13.78 24.54
N GLN A 337 -33.17 13.33 24.82
CA GLN A 337 -32.74 12.91 26.15
C GLN A 337 -32.28 14.07 27.05
N GLY A 338 -32.43 15.33 26.61
CA GLY A 338 -31.97 16.51 27.33
C GLY A 338 -30.45 16.71 27.30
N LEU A 339 -29.75 16.04 26.38
CA LEU A 339 -28.30 16.12 26.19
C LEU A 339 -27.95 17.04 25.01
N GLU A 340 -28.62 18.21 24.94
CA GLU A 340 -28.36 19.20 23.90
C GLU A 340 -26.89 19.60 23.89
N GLY A 341 -26.28 19.62 22.69
CA GLY A 341 -24.86 19.90 22.50
C GLY A 341 -23.93 18.70 22.65
N GLN A 342 -24.41 17.53 23.10
CA GLN A 342 -23.65 16.28 22.98
C GLN A 342 -23.78 15.69 21.57
N ASN A 343 -22.69 15.08 21.10
CA ASN A 343 -22.62 14.47 19.78
C ASN A 343 -22.23 12.99 19.87
N LEU A 344 -22.42 12.29 18.76
CA LEU A 344 -21.92 10.94 18.58
C LEU A 344 -20.38 10.91 18.72
N GLU A 345 -19.86 10.08 19.61
CA GLU A 345 -18.44 10.04 19.95
C GLU A 345 -17.67 8.99 19.12
N LEU A 346 -18.33 7.91 18.70
CA LEU A 346 -17.72 6.85 17.91
C LEU A 346 -18.71 6.20 16.93
N LEU A 347 -18.27 6.01 15.69
CA LEU A 347 -18.98 5.20 14.71
C LEU A 347 -18.20 3.92 14.35
N PHE A 348 -18.78 2.76 14.64
CA PHE A 348 -18.33 1.49 14.07
C PHE A 348 -18.77 1.39 12.62
N VAL A 349 -17.84 0.99 11.74
CA VAL A 349 -18.09 0.89 10.30
C VAL A 349 -17.67 -0.48 9.80
N VAL A 350 -18.63 -1.32 9.45
CA VAL A 350 -18.33 -2.57 8.75
C VAL A 350 -18.23 -2.26 7.26
N LEU A 351 -17.03 -2.41 6.70
CA LEU A 351 -16.74 -2.15 5.28
C LEU A 351 -17.43 -3.16 4.36
N PRO A 352 -17.60 -2.87 3.06
CA PRO A 352 -18.15 -3.82 2.12
C PRO A 352 -17.23 -5.02 1.89
N ASP A 353 -17.80 -6.11 1.39
CA ASP A 353 -17.06 -7.30 0.98
C ASP A 353 -16.21 -7.02 -0.27
N GLY A 354 -15.01 -7.61 -0.33
CA GLY A 354 -14.19 -7.64 -1.54
C GLY A 354 -13.45 -6.32 -1.86
N PRO A 355 -13.10 -6.07 -3.13
CA PRO A 355 -12.15 -5.04 -3.53
C PRO A 355 -12.64 -3.60 -3.29
N ASN A 356 -13.95 -3.42 -3.13
CA ASN A 356 -14.56 -2.10 -2.89
C ASN A 356 -14.33 -1.58 -1.45
N ALA A 357 -13.81 -2.42 -0.55
CA ALA A 357 -13.54 -2.04 0.84
C ALA A 357 -12.61 -0.84 0.97
N SER A 358 -11.57 -0.76 0.12
CA SER A 358 -10.58 0.33 0.17
C SER A 358 -11.18 1.67 -0.28
N ASP A 359 -12.00 1.69 -1.33
CA ASP A 359 -12.67 2.90 -1.81
C ASP A 359 -13.68 3.41 -0.76
N CYS A 360 -14.52 2.51 -0.26
CA CYS A 360 -15.48 2.84 0.79
C CYS A 360 -14.79 3.36 2.06
N TYR A 361 -13.67 2.75 2.47
CA TYR A 361 -12.87 3.21 3.59
C TYR A 361 -12.41 4.66 3.41
N GLY A 362 -11.81 5.00 2.27
CA GLY A 362 -11.33 6.37 2.00
C GLY A 362 -12.47 7.39 2.02
N ARG A 363 -13.61 7.04 1.43
CA ARG A 363 -14.80 7.90 1.39
C ARG A 363 -15.43 8.12 2.78
N VAL A 364 -15.54 7.07 3.59
CA VAL A 364 -16.04 7.16 4.97
C VAL A 364 -15.07 8.00 5.83
N LYS A 365 -13.76 7.76 5.71
CA LYS A 365 -12.75 8.51 6.46
C LYS A 365 -12.79 9.99 6.14
N ARG A 366 -12.84 10.36 4.86
CA ARG A 366 -13.01 11.75 4.44
C ARG A 366 -14.27 12.38 5.02
N LEU A 367 -15.43 11.75 4.86
CA LEU A 367 -16.69 12.27 5.37
C LEU A 367 -16.64 12.46 6.90
N CYS A 368 -16.26 11.42 7.64
CA CYS A 368 -16.32 11.48 9.09
C CYS A 368 -15.24 12.38 9.68
N GLU A 369 -13.98 12.29 9.25
CA GLU A 369 -12.87 12.98 9.92
C GLU A 369 -12.67 14.42 9.43
N ILE A 370 -13.09 14.76 8.20
CA ILE A 370 -12.93 16.11 7.64
C ILE A 370 -14.24 16.90 7.70
N GLU A 371 -15.38 16.29 7.35
CA GLU A 371 -16.65 17.03 7.24
C GLU A 371 -17.47 17.00 8.54
N LEU A 372 -17.49 15.86 9.26
CA LEU A 372 -18.34 15.68 10.45
C LEU A 372 -17.60 15.78 11.79
N GLY A 373 -16.27 15.69 11.82
CA GLY A 373 -15.49 15.60 13.06
C GLY A 373 -15.76 14.34 13.91
N LEU A 374 -16.19 13.25 13.27
CA LEU A 374 -16.62 12.01 13.90
C LEU A 374 -15.52 10.94 13.89
N ILE A 375 -15.18 10.41 15.07
CA ILE A 375 -14.23 9.31 15.20
C ILE A 375 -14.85 8.02 14.64
N THR A 376 -14.08 7.31 13.81
CA THR A 376 -14.51 6.05 13.20
C THR A 376 -13.59 4.90 13.53
N GLN A 377 -14.17 3.71 13.75
CA GLN A 377 -13.43 2.46 13.79
C GLN A 377 -14.00 1.47 12.76
N CYS A 378 -13.27 1.29 11.66
CA CYS A 378 -13.67 0.40 10.58
C CYS A 378 -13.19 -1.04 10.80
N CYS A 379 -13.94 -2.02 10.33
CA CYS A 379 -13.54 -3.43 10.26
C CYS A 379 -14.00 -4.08 8.95
N LEU A 380 -13.37 -5.20 8.57
CA LEU A 380 -13.78 -5.99 7.40
C LEU A 380 -14.81 -7.06 7.82
N PRO A 381 -15.77 -7.43 6.94
CA PRO A 381 -16.81 -8.42 7.25
C PRO A 381 -16.30 -9.74 7.81
N LYS A 382 -15.18 -10.26 7.28
CA LYS A 382 -14.54 -11.51 7.77
C LYS A 382 -14.20 -11.49 9.26
N HIS A 383 -13.96 -10.31 9.84
CA HIS A 383 -13.65 -10.18 11.26
C HIS A 383 -14.91 -10.09 12.12
N VAL A 384 -16.01 -9.60 11.56
CA VAL A 384 -17.35 -9.64 12.20
C VAL A 384 -17.78 -11.10 12.35
N GLN A 385 -17.70 -11.89 11.28
CA GLN A 385 -18.10 -13.30 11.29
C GLN A 385 -17.29 -14.15 12.27
N ARG A 386 -15.97 -13.91 12.36
CA ARG A 386 -15.08 -14.70 13.23
C ARG A 386 -15.07 -14.23 14.69
N ALA A 387 -15.23 -12.92 14.92
CA ALA A 387 -15.18 -12.26 16.22
C ALA A 387 -14.03 -12.75 17.14
N GLY A 388 -12.84 -13.00 16.58
CA GLY A 388 -11.73 -13.59 17.33
C GLY A 388 -11.23 -12.68 18.47
N THR A 389 -11.01 -13.25 19.66
CA THR A 389 -10.63 -12.50 20.87
C THR A 389 -9.42 -11.59 20.68
N GLN A 390 -8.34 -12.09 20.06
CA GLN A 390 -7.14 -11.29 19.79
C GLN A 390 -7.43 -10.11 18.86
N TYR A 391 -8.35 -10.27 17.89
CA TYR A 391 -8.75 -9.20 16.99
C TYR A 391 -9.55 -8.13 17.74
N LEU A 392 -10.51 -8.53 18.57
CA LEU A 392 -11.30 -7.61 19.40
C LEU A 392 -10.41 -6.82 20.36
N GLN A 393 -9.45 -7.47 21.02
CA GLN A 393 -8.47 -6.79 21.88
C GLN A 393 -7.64 -5.77 21.10
N ASN A 394 -7.16 -6.13 19.91
CA ASN A 394 -6.41 -5.21 19.05
C ASN A 394 -7.26 -4.05 18.53
N MET A 395 -8.57 -4.25 18.37
CA MET A 395 -9.52 -3.21 17.99
C MET A 395 -9.82 -2.28 19.16
N ALA A 396 -10.00 -2.81 20.37
CA ALA A 396 -10.15 -2.03 21.59
C ALA A 396 -8.92 -1.12 21.84
N LEU A 397 -7.70 -1.63 21.66
CA LEU A 397 -6.47 -0.83 21.77
C LEU A 397 -6.47 0.38 20.81
N LYS A 398 -7.02 0.23 19.60
CA LYS A 398 -7.13 1.33 18.63
C LYS A 398 -8.22 2.32 19.02
N ILE A 399 -9.37 1.82 19.47
CA ILE A 399 -10.49 2.65 19.90
C ILE A 399 -10.05 3.53 21.08
N ASN A 400 -9.39 2.94 22.09
CA ASN A 400 -8.93 3.65 23.27
C ASN A 400 -8.06 4.87 22.94
N VAL A 401 -7.06 4.69 22.06
CA VAL A 401 -6.18 5.79 21.64
C VAL A 401 -6.95 6.87 20.87
N LYS A 402 -7.90 6.49 20.01
CA LYS A 402 -8.70 7.44 19.24
C LYS A 402 -9.58 8.33 20.11
N VAL A 403 -10.07 7.79 21.23
CA VAL A 403 -10.89 8.55 22.20
C VAL A 403 -10.04 9.18 23.32
N GLY A 404 -8.73 9.29 23.11
CA GLY A 404 -7.81 10.02 24.00
C GLY A 404 -7.28 9.20 25.20
N GLY A 405 -7.58 7.91 25.27
CA GLY A 405 -7.04 6.99 26.26
C GLY A 405 -5.57 6.61 26.00
N ARG A 406 -4.93 6.00 27.00
CA ARG A 406 -3.56 5.46 26.92
C ARG A 406 -3.61 3.97 27.20
N ASN A 407 -3.01 3.17 26.32
CA ASN A 407 -3.00 1.71 26.48
C ASN A 407 -1.98 1.25 27.53
N THR A 408 -0.77 1.80 27.46
CA THR A 408 0.35 1.48 28.36
C THR A 408 1.32 2.68 28.38
N VAL A 409 2.19 2.72 29.38
CA VAL A 409 3.29 3.69 29.51
C VAL A 409 4.56 2.96 29.92
N LEU A 410 5.73 3.56 29.64
CA LEU A 410 6.99 3.03 30.13
C LEU A 410 7.08 3.25 31.63
N GLU A 411 7.42 2.22 32.40
CA GLU A 411 7.58 2.35 33.85
C GLU A 411 8.66 3.38 34.19
N ASN A 412 9.77 3.35 33.46
CA ASN A 412 10.85 4.32 33.66
C ASN A 412 10.44 5.75 33.31
N ALA A 413 9.44 5.96 32.45
CA ALA A 413 8.93 7.30 32.17
C ALA A 413 8.22 7.88 33.40
N LEU A 414 7.36 7.07 34.05
CA LEU A 414 6.68 7.45 35.29
C LEU A 414 7.66 7.71 36.43
N LEU A 415 8.73 6.90 36.52
CA LEU A 415 9.76 7.04 37.54
C LEU A 415 10.81 8.12 37.22
N ARG A 416 10.69 8.81 36.08
CA ARG A 416 11.67 9.79 35.56
C ARG A 416 13.10 9.24 35.49
N ARG A 417 13.24 8.04 34.92
CA ARG A 417 14.50 7.29 34.77
C ARG A 417 14.92 7.13 33.32
N ILE A 418 14.43 7.98 32.43
CA ILE A 418 14.86 8.02 31.03
C ILE A 418 15.69 9.29 30.85
N PRO A 419 17.03 9.19 30.83
CA PRO A 419 17.92 10.34 30.64
C PRO A 419 17.56 11.12 29.38
N LEU A 420 17.73 12.44 29.43
CA LEU A 420 17.39 13.43 28.40
C LEU A 420 15.89 13.60 28.11
N LEU A 421 15.09 12.54 28.27
CA LEU A 421 13.67 12.55 27.99
C LEU A 421 12.83 13.00 29.20
N THR A 422 13.19 12.54 30.39
CA THR A 422 12.39 12.75 31.62
C THR A 422 13.03 13.69 32.63
N ASP A 423 14.23 14.20 32.33
CA ASP A 423 14.96 15.13 33.19
C ASP A 423 14.31 16.53 33.21
N LYS A 424 13.76 16.94 32.07
CA LYS A 424 13.05 18.20 31.85
C LYS A 424 11.92 17.99 30.84
N PRO A 425 10.92 18.88 30.77
CA PRO A 425 9.90 18.83 29.72
C PRO A 425 10.55 18.75 28.33
N THR A 426 10.32 17.62 27.66
CA THR A 426 10.92 17.28 26.38
C THR A 426 9.82 16.80 25.43
N ILE A 427 9.86 17.29 24.19
CA ILE A 427 8.94 16.90 23.11
C ILE A 427 9.67 16.00 22.10
N ILE A 428 9.01 14.93 21.64
CA ILE A 428 9.50 14.07 20.56
C ILE A 428 8.72 14.37 19.29
N PHE A 429 9.45 14.68 18.22
CA PHE A 429 8.90 14.79 16.87
C PHE A 429 9.20 13.53 16.06
N GLY A 430 8.24 13.13 15.23
CA GLY A 430 8.44 12.17 14.14
C GLY A 430 7.96 12.81 12.85
N ALA A 431 8.69 12.65 11.76
CA ALA A 431 8.34 13.21 10.47
C ALA A 431 8.54 12.19 9.36
N ASP A 432 7.63 12.16 8.39
CA ASP A 432 7.68 11.27 7.23
C ASP A 432 7.08 11.95 6.00
N VAL A 433 7.58 11.59 4.82
CA VAL A 433 7.02 12.03 3.54
C VAL A 433 6.62 10.81 2.72
N THR A 434 5.34 10.74 2.37
CA THR A 434 4.82 9.70 1.49
C THR A 434 4.71 10.21 0.06
N HIS A 435 5.43 9.58 -0.87
CA HIS A 435 5.33 9.89 -2.29
C HIS A 435 4.20 9.10 -2.99
N PRO A 436 3.69 9.62 -4.12
CA PRO A 436 2.80 8.88 -5.01
C PRO A 436 3.36 7.55 -5.50
N SER A 437 2.45 6.68 -5.95
CA SER A 437 2.84 5.38 -6.49
C SER A 437 3.76 5.52 -7.70
N PRO A 438 4.70 4.59 -7.95
CA PRO A 438 5.54 4.62 -9.15
C PRO A 438 4.71 4.70 -10.44
N GLY A 439 5.05 5.64 -11.33
CA GLY A 439 4.34 5.89 -12.59
C GLY A 439 3.13 6.83 -12.49
N GLU A 440 2.89 7.41 -11.32
CA GLU A 440 1.98 8.54 -11.12
C GLU A 440 2.81 9.83 -11.12
N ASP A 441 2.55 10.73 -12.08
CA ASP A 441 3.44 11.88 -12.36
C ASP A 441 2.87 13.23 -11.88
N VAL A 442 1.66 13.23 -11.30
CA VAL A 442 0.90 14.46 -11.01
C VAL A 442 0.59 14.62 -9.52
N SER A 443 0.38 13.51 -8.80
CA SER A 443 -0.03 13.58 -7.40
C SER A 443 1.06 14.19 -6.51
N PRO A 444 0.69 14.98 -5.48
CA PRO A 444 1.66 15.59 -4.58
C PRO A 444 2.29 14.55 -3.64
N SER A 445 3.43 14.89 -3.03
CA SER A 445 3.89 14.17 -1.84
C SER A 445 3.12 14.69 -0.62
N ILE A 446 2.92 13.84 0.38
CA ILE A 446 2.26 14.23 1.63
C ILE A 446 3.28 14.12 2.76
N ALA A 447 3.59 15.25 3.38
CA ALA A 447 4.37 15.32 4.61
C ALA A 447 3.47 15.17 5.83
N ALA A 448 3.92 14.40 6.81
CA ALA A 448 3.26 14.25 8.11
C ALA A 448 4.27 14.48 9.22
N VAL A 449 3.93 15.34 10.18
CA VAL A 449 4.74 15.61 11.37
C VAL A 449 3.88 15.31 12.59
N VAL A 450 4.37 14.42 13.45
CA VAL A 450 3.76 14.08 14.73
C VAL A 450 4.59 14.64 15.87
N ALA A 451 3.93 15.07 16.95
CA ALA A 451 4.58 15.56 18.15
C ALA A 451 3.95 14.94 19.40
N SER A 452 4.78 14.59 20.39
CA SER A 452 4.30 14.07 21.67
C SER A 452 3.56 15.16 22.47
N MET A 453 2.42 14.82 23.06
CA MET A 453 1.52 15.77 23.72
C MET A 453 1.41 15.57 25.23
N ASP A 454 2.15 14.61 25.80
CA ASP A 454 2.20 14.34 27.23
C ASP A 454 3.64 14.09 27.70
N TRP A 455 3.99 14.70 28.83
CA TRP A 455 5.27 14.52 29.50
C TRP A 455 5.01 14.25 30.99
N PRO A 456 5.71 13.30 31.63
CA PRO A 456 6.88 12.55 31.14
C PRO A 456 6.58 11.28 30.33
N GLU A 457 5.32 10.89 30.12
CA GLU A 457 5.00 9.55 29.58
C GLU A 457 5.18 9.39 28.07
N VAL A 458 5.12 10.48 27.30
CA VAL A 458 5.41 10.52 25.85
C VAL A 458 4.66 9.44 25.06
N SER A 459 3.36 9.34 25.34
CA SER A 459 2.48 8.26 24.88
C SER A 459 1.35 8.73 23.97
N LYS A 460 1.04 10.03 23.97
CA LYS A 460 0.06 10.69 23.13
C LYS A 460 0.76 11.50 22.06
N TYR A 461 0.27 11.41 20.83
CA TYR A 461 0.81 12.16 19.70
C TYR A 461 -0.32 12.84 18.94
N THR A 462 -0.07 14.07 18.49
CA THR A 462 -0.91 14.78 17.52
C THR A 462 -0.16 14.88 16.20
N CYS A 463 -0.88 14.86 15.09
CA CYS A 463 -0.33 14.89 13.74
C CYS A 463 -0.80 16.15 13.00
N LEU A 464 0.13 16.77 12.27
CA LEU A 464 -0.17 17.70 11.19
C LEU A 464 0.24 17.06 9.87
N VAL A 465 -0.50 17.37 8.80
CA VAL A 465 -0.22 16.90 7.45
C VAL A 465 -0.22 18.08 6.48
N SER A 466 0.72 18.10 5.53
CA SER A 466 0.77 19.07 4.44
C SER A 466 1.02 18.38 3.10
N SER A 467 0.45 18.92 2.03
CA SER A 467 0.75 18.51 0.66
C SER A 467 1.89 19.37 0.11
N GLN A 468 2.88 18.75 -0.51
CA GLN A 468 4.03 19.43 -1.11
C GLN A 468 4.32 18.95 -2.54
N GLY A 469 5.41 19.42 -3.13
CA GLY A 469 5.78 19.12 -4.51
C GLY A 469 5.84 17.62 -4.83
N HIS A 470 5.67 17.30 -6.12
CA HIS A 470 5.76 15.93 -6.61
C HIS A 470 7.15 15.34 -6.32
N ARG A 471 7.20 14.25 -5.54
CA ARG A 471 8.44 13.57 -5.12
C ARG A 471 9.45 14.46 -4.40
N GLU A 472 8.97 15.50 -3.72
CA GLU A 472 9.78 16.33 -2.83
C GLU A 472 9.93 15.63 -1.48
N GLU A 473 11.16 15.43 -1.01
CA GLU A 473 11.48 14.76 0.28
C GLU A 473 11.66 15.75 1.43
N ILE A 474 12.16 16.96 1.14
CA ILE A 474 12.31 18.01 2.15
C ILE A 474 10.93 18.52 2.52
N ILE A 475 10.61 18.59 3.82
CA ILE A 475 9.31 19.07 4.29
C ILE A 475 9.27 20.59 4.14
N ALA A 476 8.62 21.07 3.09
CA ALA A 476 8.57 22.49 2.74
C ALA A 476 7.93 23.35 3.83
N ASP A 477 6.83 22.86 4.41
CA ASP A 477 6.06 23.57 5.45
C ASP A 477 6.49 23.22 6.88
N LEU A 478 7.68 22.64 7.09
CA LEU A 478 8.10 22.26 8.43
C LEU A 478 8.12 23.48 9.36
N PHE A 479 8.82 24.52 8.93
CA PHE A 479 8.86 25.84 9.57
C PHE A 479 8.88 26.89 8.47
N THR A 480 7.99 27.88 8.58
CA THR A 480 7.91 28.97 7.59
C THR A 480 8.11 30.32 8.26
N GLU A 481 8.80 31.22 7.56
CA GLU A 481 9.02 32.59 7.98
C GLU A 481 8.50 33.53 6.88
N VAL A 482 7.50 34.34 7.20
CA VAL A 482 6.88 35.28 6.26
C VAL A 482 7.01 36.69 6.82
N LYS A 483 7.68 37.59 6.08
CA LYS A 483 7.73 39.02 6.42
C LYS A 483 6.41 39.68 6.02
N ASP A 484 5.61 40.01 7.02
CA ASP A 484 4.39 40.78 6.86
C ASP A 484 4.69 42.29 7.04
N PRO A 485 4.23 43.16 6.12
CA PRO A 485 4.50 44.60 6.18
C PRO A 485 3.98 45.30 7.45
N GLN A 486 2.96 44.75 8.12
CA GLN A 486 2.33 45.35 9.31
C GLN A 486 2.69 44.59 10.59
N LYS A 487 2.79 43.26 10.52
CA LYS A 487 2.99 42.38 11.69
C LYS A 487 4.44 41.96 11.90
N GLY A 488 5.36 42.38 11.01
CA GLY A 488 6.76 41.99 11.06
C GLY A 488 6.95 40.53 10.64
N VAL A 489 7.91 39.84 11.25
CA VAL A 489 8.20 38.44 10.92
C VAL A 489 7.13 37.52 11.54
N ILE A 490 6.37 36.84 10.70
CA ILE A 490 5.39 35.83 11.11
C ILE A 490 6.02 34.46 10.93
N TYR A 491 6.12 33.70 12.03
CA TYR A 491 6.51 32.30 12.02
C TYR A 491 5.29 31.39 11.89
N GLY A 492 5.39 30.39 11.03
CA GLY A 492 4.36 29.39 10.77
C GLY A 492 4.98 28.01 10.49
N GLY A 493 4.19 27.14 9.88
CA GLY A 493 4.57 25.77 9.57
C GLY A 493 4.03 24.74 10.57
N MET A 494 4.51 23.51 10.43
CA MET A 494 4.05 22.35 11.19
C MET A 494 4.67 22.26 12.60
N ILE A 495 5.81 22.92 12.82
CA ILE A 495 6.40 23.08 14.16
C ILE A 495 6.44 24.58 14.47
N ARG A 496 5.66 25.01 15.47
CA ARG A 496 5.64 26.40 15.96
C ARG A 496 5.92 26.44 17.45
#